data_AF-A0A6N2VLM2-F1
#
_entry.id   AF-A0A6N2VLM2-F1
#
_cell.length_a   1.000
_cell.length_b   1.000
_cell.length_c   1.000
_cell.angle_alpha   90.00
_cell.angle_beta   90.00
_cell.angle_gamma   90.00
#
_symmetry.space_group_name_H-M   'P 1'
#
loop_
_entity.id
_entity.type
_entity.pdbx_description
1 polymer ?
#
loop_
_entity_poly.entity_id
_entity_poly.type
_entity_poly.pdbx_seq_one_letter_code
_entity_poly.pdbx_strand_id
1 'polypeptide(L)'
;MKSLDADKKSAKSENSTSTAAPEKEEVIDFSKVKVEPLFEEFVDFDTFSKSDFRAVKVKACEAVKKSKKLLQFTLDDGTGTDRTILSGIHAYYEPEELVGKTLIAITNLPPRAMMGIESCGMLLSAIHEEEGEEKLHLLMVDNHIPAGAKLY
;
A
#
# COMPACT_ATOMS: atom_id res chain seq x y z
N MET A 1 56.02 -7.11 31.64
CA MET A 1 56.16 -5.86 30.87
C MET A 1 55.27 -5.97 29.64
N LYS A 2 54.45 -4.94 29.40
CA LYS A 2 53.40 -4.84 28.35
C LYS A 2 53.95 -4.86 26.92
N SER A 3 53.08 -5.26 25.97
CA SER A 3 52.75 -4.64 24.66
C SER A 3 52.40 -5.73 23.63
N LEU A 4 51.15 -5.86 23.15
CA LEU A 4 50.35 -5.03 22.22
C LEU A 4 50.58 -5.38 20.73
N ASP A 5 49.49 -5.89 20.13
CA ASP A 5 48.94 -5.74 18.77
C ASP A 5 49.69 -6.15 17.48
N ALA A 6 48.95 -6.93 16.66
CA ALA A 6 48.52 -6.61 15.28
C ALA A 6 48.68 -7.75 14.24
N ASP A 7 47.53 -8.31 13.87
CA ASP A 7 47.05 -8.72 12.53
C ASP A 7 48.00 -9.06 11.38
N LYS A 8 47.88 -10.29 10.86
CA LYS A 8 47.46 -10.54 9.46
C LYS A 8 47.11 -12.02 9.23
N LYS A 9 45.82 -12.37 9.31
CA LYS A 9 45.30 -13.66 8.85
C LYS A 9 44.71 -13.47 7.46
N SER A 10 45.39 -14.02 6.46
CA SER A 10 44.88 -14.21 5.11
C SER A 10 43.69 -15.17 5.13
N ALA A 11 42.49 -14.67 4.83
CA ALA A 11 41.32 -15.49 4.54
C ALA A 11 40.96 -15.36 3.06
N LYS A 12 41.02 -16.51 2.39
CA LYS A 12 40.65 -16.77 1.01
C LYS A 12 39.13 -16.62 0.87
N SER A 13 38.73 -15.89 -0.17
CA SER A 13 37.58 -16.12 -1.06
C SER A 13 36.47 -17.05 -0.56
N GLU A 14 35.28 -16.49 -0.38
CA GLU A 14 34.03 -17.12 -0.81
C GLU A 14 33.04 -16.02 -1.21
N ASN A 15 33.03 -15.77 -2.51
CA ASN A 15 32.06 -14.96 -3.22
C ASN A 15 30.75 -15.77 -3.25
N SER A 16 29.85 -15.53 -2.29
CA SER A 16 28.50 -16.11 -2.33
C SER A 16 27.67 -15.36 -3.36
N THR A 17 27.79 -15.81 -4.61
CA THR A 17 26.81 -15.60 -5.67
C THR A 17 25.42 -15.96 -5.15
N SER A 18 24.60 -14.94 -4.91
CA SER A 18 23.16 -15.08 -4.73
C SER A 18 22.58 -15.57 -6.06
N THR A 19 22.34 -16.87 -6.13
CA THR A 19 21.49 -17.50 -7.15
C THR A 19 20.06 -17.03 -6.93
N ALA A 20 19.69 -15.91 -7.55
CA ALA A 20 18.30 -15.62 -7.84
C ALA A 20 17.82 -16.66 -8.87
N ALA A 21 16.90 -17.52 -8.45
CA ALA A 21 16.20 -18.41 -9.37
C ALA A 21 15.43 -17.54 -10.39
N PRO A 22 15.41 -17.91 -11.68
CA PRO A 22 14.61 -17.20 -12.66
C PRO A 22 13.13 -17.41 -12.30
N GLU A 23 12.46 -16.33 -11.89
CA GLU A 23 11.01 -16.27 -11.81
C GLU A 23 10.48 -16.66 -13.19
N LYS A 24 9.64 -17.71 -13.22
CA LYS A 24 8.87 -18.02 -14.43
C LYS A 24 7.96 -16.82 -14.67
N GLU A 25 8.14 -16.15 -15.81
CA GLU A 25 7.17 -15.17 -16.30
C GLU A 25 5.82 -15.89 -16.48
N GLU A 26 4.95 -15.77 -15.48
CA GLU A 26 3.55 -16.15 -15.63
C GLU A 26 2.92 -15.17 -16.61
N VAL A 27 2.53 -15.67 -17.78
CA VAL A 27 1.76 -14.89 -18.74
C VAL A 27 0.37 -14.67 -18.15
N ILE A 28 0.07 -13.43 -17.79
CA ILE A 28 -1.23 -13.05 -17.24
C ILE A 28 -2.25 -12.98 -18.40
N ASP A 29 -3.34 -13.75 -18.29
CA ASP A 29 -4.43 -13.77 -19.27
C ASP A 29 -5.55 -12.81 -18.85
N PHE A 30 -5.78 -11.76 -19.66
CA PHE A 30 -6.84 -10.77 -19.43
C PHE A 30 -8.08 -10.99 -20.34
N SER A 31 -8.17 -12.11 -21.05
CA SER A 31 -9.22 -12.36 -22.05
C SER A 31 -10.64 -12.37 -21.49
N LYS A 32 -10.80 -12.63 -20.18
CA LYS A 32 -12.09 -12.68 -19.47
C LYS A 32 -12.30 -11.49 -18.53
N VAL A 33 -11.41 -10.51 -18.56
CA VAL A 33 -11.52 -9.30 -17.76
C VAL A 33 -12.42 -8.30 -18.46
N LYS A 34 -13.32 -7.70 -17.68
CA LYS A 34 -14.17 -6.61 -18.09
C LYS A 34 -13.89 -5.42 -17.19
N VAL A 35 -13.49 -4.31 -17.83
CA VAL A 35 -13.22 -3.03 -17.18
C VAL A 35 -14.38 -2.07 -17.43
N GLU A 36 -14.59 -1.15 -16.49
CA GLU A 36 -15.55 -0.06 -16.69
C GLU A 36 -15.12 0.84 -17.85
N PRO A 37 -16.07 1.38 -18.64
CA PRO A 37 -15.74 2.32 -19.69
C PRO A 37 -15.10 3.59 -19.10
N LEU A 38 -14.15 4.16 -19.83
CA LEU A 38 -13.55 5.43 -19.47
C LEU A 38 -14.61 6.54 -19.52
N PHE A 39 -14.47 7.56 -18.66
CA PHE A 39 -15.31 8.75 -18.74
C PHE A 39 -15.08 9.49 -20.05
N GLU A 40 -16.17 9.97 -20.68
CA GLU A 40 -16.12 10.80 -21.89
C GLU A 40 -15.74 12.25 -21.59
N GLU A 41 -16.04 12.73 -20.38
CA GLU A 41 -15.73 14.08 -19.93
C GLU A 41 -14.29 14.17 -19.43
N PHE A 42 -13.54 15.17 -19.90
CA PHE A 42 -12.21 15.48 -19.40
C PHE A 42 -12.28 16.29 -18.11
N VAL A 43 -11.43 15.94 -17.13
CA VAL A 43 -11.17 16.76 -15.95
C VAL A 43 -10.00 17.70 -16.24
N ASP A 44 -10.11 18.96 -15.83
CA ASP A 44 -9.00 19.90 -15.94
C ASP A 44 -7.92 19.64 -14.88
N PHE A 45 -6.69 20.10 -15.15
CA PHE A 45 -5.55 19.87 -14.27
C PHE A 45 -5.70 20.55 -12.90
N ASP A 46 -6.34 21.72 -12.83
CA ASP A 46 -6.52 22.45 -11.57
C ASP A 46 -7.52 21.72 -10.65
N THR A 47 -8.51 21.06 -11.23
CA THR A 47 -9.46 20.20 -10.50
C THR A 47 -8.76 18.95 -9.99
N PHE A 48 -7.97 18.26 -10.83
CA PHE A 48 -7.21 17.08 -10.41
C PHE A 48 -6.19 17.40 -9.30
N SER A 49 -5.40 18.47 -9.48
CA SER A 49 -4.31 18.82 -8.57
C SER A 49 -4.76 19.30 -7.18
N LYS A 50 -6.05 19.61 -7.01
CA LYS A 50 -6.65 19.88 -5.69
C LYS A 50 -6.75 18.63 -4.82
N SER A 51 -6.78 17.43 -5.39
CA SER A 51 -6.75 16.18 -4.61
C SER A 51 -5.33 15.92 -4.10
N ASP A 52 -5.20 15.68 -2.79
CA ASP A 52 -3.91 15.40 -2.18
C ASP A 52 -3.73 13.90 -1.98
N PHE A 53 -3.02 13.28 -2.93
CA PHE A 53 -2.69 11.86 -2.89
C PHE A 53 -1.30 11.65 -2.28
N ARG A 54 -1.22 10.74 -1.31
CA ARG A 54 0.00 10.45 -0.55
C ARG A 54 0.28 8.96 -0.47
N ALA A 55 1.56 8.62 -0.52
CA ALA A 55 2.03 7.34 -0.02
C ALA A 55 1.92 7.32 1.51
N VAL A 56 1.27 6.31 2.06
CA VAL A 56 1.05 6.14 3.50
C VAL A 56 1.59 4.79 3.97
N LYS A 57 2.17 4.74 5.16
CA LYS A 57 2.69 3.49 5.76
C LYS A 57 1.67 2.92 6.72
N VAL A 58 1.38 1.63 6.61
CA VAL A 58 0.48 0.94 7.54
C VAL A 58 1.22 0.63 8.83
N LYS A 59 0.90 1.36 9.90
CA LYS A 59 1.41 1.09 11.26
C LYS A 59 0.63 -0.01 11.95
N ALA A 60 -0.70 0.00 11.79
CA ALA A 60 -1.59 -1.03 12.31
C ALA A 60 -2.81 -1.18 11.39
N CYS A 61 -3.37 -2.39 11.35
CA CYS A 61 -4.62 -2.69 10.67
C CYS A 61 -5.43 -3.67 11.54
N GLU A 62 -6.72 -3.40 11.72
CA GLU A 62 -7.61 -4.23 12.54
C GLU A 62 -9.00 -4.34 11.92
N ALA A 63 -9.70 -5.46 12.14
CA ALA A 63 -11.10 -5.57 11.75
C ALA A 63 -12.00 -4.70 12.64
N VAL A 64 -12.90 -3.93 12.04
CA VAL A 64 -13.82 -3.08 12.81
C VAL A 64 -14.88 -3.93 13.49
N LYS A 65 -14.96 -3.83 14.82
CA LYS A 65 -15.98 -4.53 15.62
C LYS A 65 -17.38 -4.22 15.09
N LYS A 66 -18.21 -5.26 14.95
CA LYS A 66 -19.59 -5.18 14.40
C LYS A 66 -19.67 -4.85 12.90
N SER A 67 -18.57 -4.87 12.16
CA SER A 67 -18.57 -4.83 10.69
C SER A 67 -17.95 -6.10 10.13
N LYS A 68 -18.58 -6.67 9.09
CA LYS A 68 -17.99 -7.77 8.31
C LYS A 68 -17.15 -7.28 7.13
N LYS A 69 -17.20 -5.98 6.82
CA LYS A 69 -16.62 -5.41 5.59
C LYS A 69 -15.46 -4.45 5.86
N LEU A 70 -15.38 -3.86 7.06
CA LEU A 70 -14.49 -2.75 7.32
C LEU A 70 -13.22 -3.20 8.04
N LEU A 71 -12.09 -2.73 7.52
CA LEU A 71 -10.81 -2.68 8.19
C LEU A 71 -10.53 -1.24 8.65
N GLN A 72 -9.90 -1.10 9.81
CA GLN A 72 -9.40 0.17 10.35
C GLN A 72 -7.89 0.20 10.25
N PHE A 73 -7.38 1.23 9.58
CA PHE A 73 -5.96 1.46 9.39
C PHE A 73 -5.51 2.60 10.29
N THR A 74 -4.37 2.40 10.96
CA THR A 74 -3.56 3.47 11.54
C THR A 74 -2.36 3.68 10.63
N LEU A 75 -2.23 4.88 10.08
CA LEU A 75 -1.33 5.18 8.97
C LEU A 75 -0.32 6.28 9.34
N ASP A 76 0.91 6.13 8.85
CA ASP A 76 1.86 7.23 8.73
C ASP A 76 1.64 7.94 7.38
N ASP A 77 1.29 9.22 7.40
CA ASP A 77 1.18 10.05 6.20
C ASP A 77 2.31 11.11 6.11
N GLY A 78 3.35 10.98 6.93
CA GLY A 78 4.48 11.90 6.97
C GLY A 78 4.23 13.19 7.75
N THR A 79 3.03 13.41 8.32
CA THR A 79 2.72 14.60 9.13
C THR A 79 3.26 14.52 10.56
N GLY A 80 3.66 13.33 11.02
CA GLY A 80 4.05 13.07 12.41
C GLY A 80 2.86 12.77 13.34
N THR A 81 1.63 12.81 12.83
CA THR A 81 0.43 12.35 13.54
C THR A 81 -0.15 11.13 12.85
N ASP A 82 -0.66 10.18 13.64
CA ASP A 82 -1.29 8.99 13.10
C ASP A 82 -2.63 9.34 12.44
N ARG A 83 -2.83 8.84 11.22
CA ARG A 83 -4.08 8.99 10.47
C ARG A 83 -4.91 7.72 10.55
N THR A 84 -6.20 7.87 10.86
CA THR A 84 -7.18 6.79 10.79
C THR A 84 -7.91 6.81 9.45
N ILE A 85 -7.90 5.69 8.72
CA ILE A 85 -8.75 5.48 7.54
C ILE A 85 -9.47 4.14 7.70
N LEU A 86 -10.76 4.10 7.35
CA LEU A 86 -11.54 2.87 7.25
C LEU A 86 -11.68 2.47 5.78
N SER A 87 -11.50 1.18 5.49
CA SER A 87 -11.68 0.66 4.14
C SER A 87 -12.57 -0.59 4.11
N GLY A 88 -13.43 -0.67 3.10
CA GLY A 88 -14.41 -1.74 2.90
C GLY A 88 -13.85 -3.05 2.31
N ILE A 89 -12.57 -3.34 2.55
CA ILE A 89 -11.82 -4.37 1.82
C ILE A 89 -11.58 -5.65 2.64
N HIS A 90 -12.25 -5.83 3.77
CA HIS A 90 -12.05 -6.98 4.65
C HIS A 90 -12.36 -8.33 3.96
N ALA A 91 -13.18 -8.34 2.91
CA ALA A 91 -13.44 -9.55 2.14
C ALA A 91 -12.26 -9.98 1.24
N TYR A 92 -11.25 -9.12 1.06
CA TYR A 92 -10.15 -9.31 0.11
C TYR A 92 -8.77 -9.43 0.78
N TYR A 93 -8.63 -8.92 2.01
CA TYR A 93 -7.36 -8.89 2.72
C TYR A 93 -7.56 -9.13 4.20
N GLU A 94 -6.62 -9.88 4.79
CA GLU A 94 -6.51 -10.01 6.23
C GLU A 94 -5.67 -8.86 6.81
N PRO A 95 -5.98 -8.36 8.03
CA PRO A 95 -5.26 -7.23 8.61
C PRO A 95 -3.74 -7.41 8.70
N GLU A 96 -3.28 -8.62 9.01
CA GLU A 96 -1.87 -8.95 9.22
C GLU A 96 -1.04 -8.83 7.93
N GLU A 97 -1.67 -9.02 6.76
CA GLU A 97 -1.02 -8.92 5.45
C GLU A 97 -0.71 -7.47 5.07
N LEU A 98 -1.42 -6.52 5.68
CA LEU A 98 -1.38 -5.10 5.35
C LEU A 98 -0.41 -4.31 6.23
N VAL A 99 -0.10 -4.79 7.43
CA VAL A 99 0.85 -4.11 8.33
C VAL A 99 2.24 -4.05 7.70
N GLY A 100 2.86 -2.86 7.73
CA GLY A 100 4.17 -2.61 7.12
C GLY A 100 4.14 -2.41 5.60
N LYS A 101 2.98 -2.50 4.94
CA LYS A 101 2.84 -2.14 3.53
C LYS A 101 2.80 -0.62 3.34
N THR A 102 3.11 -0.20 2.12
CA THR A 102 2.97 1.19 1.67
C THR A 102 1.79 1.28 0.71
N LEU A 103 0.82 2.10 1.04
CA LEU A 103 -0.43 2.24 0.29
C LEU A 103 -0.56 3.65 -0.28
N ILE A 104 -1.50 3.83 -1.21
CA ILE A 104 -1.89 5.16 -1.70
C ILE A 104 -3.20 5.59 -1.05
N ALA A 105 -3.23 6.81 -0.53
CA ALA A 105 -4.42 7.41 0.05
C ALA A 105 -4.65 8.83 -0.50
N ILE A 106 -5.91 9.23 -0.63
CA ILE A 106 -6.28 10.64 -0.66
C ILE A 106 -6.48 11.14 0.77
N THR A 107 -5.79 12.22 1.15
CA THR A 107 -5.67 12.67 2.55
C THR A 107 -6.45 13.94 2.87
N ASN A 108 -6.97 14.63 1.85
CA ASN A 108 -7.68 15.90 2.00
C ASN A 108 -9.19 15.81 1.75
N LEU A 109 -9.77 14.62 1.87
CA LEU A 109 -11.22 14.46 1.97
C LEU A 109 -11.71 14.89 3.37
N PRO A 110 -12.91 15.46 3.50
CA PRO A 110 -13.49 15.73 4.80
C PRO A 110 -13.66 14.42 5.60
N PRO A 111 -13.43 14.43 6.93
CA PRO A 111 -13.64 13.25 7.76
C PRO A 111 -15.05 12.69 7.61
N ARG A 112 -15.15 11.36 7.49
CA ARG A 112 -16.42 10.65 7.42
C ARG A 112 -16.53 9.66 8.56
N ALA A 113 -17.51 9.86 9.44
CA ALA A 113 -17.80 8.91 10.50
C ALA A 113 -18.43 7.63 9.93
N MET A 114 -17.89 6.47 10.27
CA MET A 114 -18.45 5.16 9.95
C MET A 114 -18.32 4.26 11.18
N MET A 115 -19.42 3.63 11.59
CA MET A 115 -19.44 2.80 12.82
C MET A 115 -18.92 3.50 14.08
N GLY A 116 -19.05 4.84 14.15
CA GLY A 116 -18.57 5.65 15.28
C GLY A 116 -17.08 5.99 15.25
N ILE A 117 -16.36 5.66 14.18
CA ILE A 117 -14.94 5.99 13.98
C ILE A 117 -14.83 6.99 12.83
N GLU A 118 -14.03 8.04 13.01
CA GLU A 118 -13.77 9.02 11.95
C GLU A 118 -12.73 8.47 10.96
N SER A 119 -13.13 8.33 9.69
CA SER A 119 -12.24 8.01 8.58
C SER A 119 -11.77 9.31 7.93
N CYS A 120 -10.47 9.60 8.06
CA CYS A 120 -9.84 10.83 7.60
C CYS A 120 -9.11 10.60 6.27
N GLY A 121 -9.84 10.20 5.24
CA GLY A 121 -9.29 9.92 3.91
C GLY A 121 -9.86 8.65 3.30
N MET A 122 -9.27 8.23 2.19
CA MET A 122 -9.66 7.03 1.46
C MET A 122 -8.43 6.36 0.84
N LEU A 123 -8.29 5.05 1.02
CA LEU A 123 -7.28 4.23 0.36
C LEU A 123 -7.71 3.96 -1.09
N LEU A 124 -6.76 3.92 -2.02
CA LEU A 124 -7.04 3.65 -3.42
C LEU A 124 -6.89 2.18 -3.77
N SER A 125 -7.88 1.65 -4.49
CA SER A 125 -7.89 0.28 -5.02
C SER A 125 -8.28 0.32 -6.49
N ALA A 126 -7.74 -0.61 -7.28
CA ALA A 126 -8.22 -0.91 -8.62
C ALA A 126 -9.28 -2.02 -8.53
N ILE A 127 -10.37 -1.88 -9.27
CA ILE A 127 -11.44 -2.87 -9.36
C ILE A 127 -11.64 -3.29 -10.81
N HIS A 128 -12.00 -4.55 -11.03
CA HIS A 128 -12.43 -5.06 -12.32
C HIS A 128 -13.36 -6.26 -12.13
N GLU A 129 -14.07 -6.63 -13.18
CA GLU A 129 -14.87 -7.85 -13.23
C GLU A 129 -14.09 -8.95 -13.97
N GLU A 130 -13.99 -10.13 -13.39
CA GLU A 130 -13.38 -11.30 -13.99
C GLU A 130 -14.33 -12.50 -13.81
N GLU A 131 -14.76 -13.11 -14.93
CA GLU A 131 -15.72 -14.23 -14.92
C GLU A 131 -17.04 -13.96 -14.16
N GLY A 132 -17.47 -12.69 -14.08
CA GLY A 132 -18.68 -12.29 -13.36
C GLY A 132 -18.48 -12.01 -11.87
N GLU A 133 -17.25 -12.06 -11.37
CA GLU A 133 -16.87 -11.71 -10.01
C GLU A 133 -16.11 -10.37 -9.96
N GLU A 134 -16.43 -9.51 -9.00
CA GLU A 134 -15.65 -8.30 -8.73
C GLU A 134 -14.35 -8.65 -8.02
N LYS A 135 -13.22 -8.31 -8.64
CA LYS A 135 -11.89 -8.38 -8.05
C LYS A 135 -11.45 -6.99 -7.61
N LEU A 136 -10.79 -6.92 -6.45
CA LEU A 136 -10.26 -5.69 -5.89
C LEU A 136 -8.76 -5.88 -5.61
N HIS A 137 -7.98 -4.90 -6.04
CA HIS A 137 -6.56 -4.80 -5.80
C HIS A 137 -6.25 -3.50 -5.09
N LEU A 138 -5.93 -3.57 -3.80
CA LEU A 138 -5.45 -2.43 -3.04
C LEU A 138 -4.10 -1.98 -3.63
N LEU A 139 -3.95 -0.68 -3.92
CA LEU A 139 -2.72 -0.16 -4.50
C LEU A 139 -1.61 -0.13 -3.46
N MET A 140 -0.76 -1.16 -3.51
CA MET A 140 0.48 -1.26 -2.73
C MET A 140 1.65 -0.84 -3.60
N VAL A 141 2.50 0.04 -3.07
CA VAL A 141 3.69 0.54 -3.76
C VAL A 141 4.96 0.14 -3.02
N ASP A 142 6.10 0.39 -3.65
CA ASP A 142 7.41 0.05 -3.10
C ASP A 142 7.64 0.66 -1.70
N ASN A 143 8.18 -0.15 -0.79
CA ASN A 143 8.40 0.23 0.60
C ASN A 143 9.50 1.28 0.82
N HIS A 144 10.37 1.53 -0.17
CA HIS A 144 11.37 2.59 -0.14
C HIS A 144 10.77 3.99 -0.35
N ILE A 145 9.52 4.10 -0.84
CA ILE A 145 8.83 5.37 -0.96
C ILE A 145 8.49 5.89 0.46
N PRO A 146 8.94 7.10 0.86
CA PRO A 146 8.72 7.57 2.22
C PRO A 146 7.24 7.92 2.49
N ALA A 147 6.84 7.84 3.76
CA ALA A 147 5.53 8.33 4.19
C ALA A 147 5.35 9.81 3.81
N GLY A 148 4.17 10.16 3.30
CA GLY A 148 3.87 11.52 2.87
C GLY A 148 4.43 11.93 1.51
N ALA A 149 5.11 11.03 0.79
CA ALA A 149 5.47 11.28 -0.62
C ALA A 149 4.20 11.59 -1.42
N LYS A 150 4.24 12.68 -2.19
CA LYS A 150 3.09 13.16 -2.97
C LYS A 150 3.01 12.50 -4.34
N LEU A 151 1.80 12.15 -4.76
CA LEU A 151 1.51 11.68 -6.09
C LEU A 151 0.96 12.83 -6.94
N TYR A 152 1.41 12.91 -8.18
CA TYR A 152 1.00 13.85 -9.21
C TYR A 152 0.60 13.08 -10.47
#